data_AF-A0A847LBX1-F1
#
_entry.id   AF-A0A847LBX1-F1
#
_cell.length_a   1.000
_cell.length_b   1.000
_cell.length_c   1.000
_cell.angle_alpha   90.00
_cell.angle_beta   90.00
_cell.angle_gamma   90.00
#
_symmetry.space_group_name_H-M   'P 1'
#
loop_
_entity.id
_entity.type
_entity.pdbx_description
1 polymer ?
#
loop_
_entity_poly.entity_id
_entity_poly.type
_entity_poly.pdbx_seq_one_letter_code
_entity_poly.pdbx_strand_id
1 'polypeptide(L)'
;MRRKIFIFLATFLAFSFQLSLAASQTLTVKIHNIKSSPQGVIRIALFGDEKGFRAEKYLFDMSFDKSRVKSGKLTVNIPVECGVYGVTVLDDENNNGKMDYNMFG
;
A
#
# COMPACT_ATOMS: atom_id res chain seq x y z
N MET A 1 16.96 -22.52 -42.21
CA MET A 1 15.97 -21.57 -41.63
C MET A 1 15.39 -22.02 -40.29
N ARG A 2 14.91 -23.27 -40.14
CA ARG A 2 14.25 -23.76 -38.91
C ARG A 2 15.06 -23.57 -37.61
N ARG A 3 16.37 -23.89 -37.61
CA ARG A 3 17.26 -23.71 -36.43
C ARG A 3 17.41 -22.25 -35.98
N LYS A 4 17.46 -21.29 -36.92
CA LYS A 4 17.58 -19.86 -36.59
C LYS A 4 16.28 -19.31 -36.00
N ILE A 5 15.13 -19.81 -36.45
CA ILE A 5 13.80 -19.49 -35.90
C ILE A 5 13.66 -20.02 -34.48
N PHE A 6 14.08 -21.26 -34.19
CA PHE A 6 14.08 -21.79 -32.82
C PHE A 6 14.99 -20.99 -31.87
N ILE A 7 16.17 -20.59 -32.32
CA ILE A 7 17.08 -19.75 -31.51
C ILE A 7 16.47 -18.37 -31.26
N PHE A 8 15.81 -17.77 -32.27
CA PHE A 8 15.13 -16.49 -32.13
C PHE A 8 13.93 -16.57 -31.15
N LEU A 9 13.11 -17.63 -31.24
CA LEU A 9 12.01 -17.87 -30.31
C LEU A 9 12.50 -18.10 -28.88
N ALA A 10 13.56 -18.88 -28.69
CA ALA A 10 14.14 -19.13 -27.37
C ALA A 10 14.73 -17.86 -26.74
N THR A 11 15.39 -17.01 -27.53
CA THR A 11 15.96 -15.74 -27.05
C THR A 11 14.87 -14.70 -26.76
N PHE A 12 13.82 -14.62 -27.57
CA PHE A 12 12.67 -13.75 -27.31
C PHE A 12 11.93 -14.16 -26.03
N LEU A 13 11.74 -15.47 -25.81
CA LEU A 13 11.10 -15.98 -24.60
C LEU A 13 11.95 -15.74 -23.34
N ALA A 14 13.28 -15.90 -23.43
CA ALA A 14 14.20 -15.61 -22.34
C ALA A 14 14.27 -14.11 -21.99
N PHE A 15 14.21 -13.23 -22.98
CA PHE A 15 14.21 -11.78 -22.77
C PHE A 15 12.90 -11.29 -22.11
N SER A 16 11.76 -11.89 -22.50
CA SER A 16 10.45 -11.59 -21.92
C SER A 16 10.37 -11.95 -20.43
N PHE A 17 11.04 -13.04 -20.02
CA PHE A 17 11.09 -13.48 -18.62
C PHE A 17 11.91 -12.55 -17.71
N GLN A 18 12.91 -11.85 -18.27
CA GLN A 18 13.72 -10.89 -17.50
C GLN A 18 12.95 -9.59 -17.22
N LEU A 19 12.01 -9.20 -18.08
CA LEU A 19 11.21 -7.98 -17.89
C LEU A 19 10.17 -8.12 -16.76
N SER A 20 9.73 -9.34 -16.43
CA SER A 20 8.79 -9.59 -15.33
C SER A 20 9.42 -9.54 -13.93
N LEU A 21 10.74 -9.42 -13.83
CA LEU A 21 11.44 -9.12 -12.57
C LEU A 21 11.46 -7.61 -12.33
N ALA A 22 10.28 -6.97 -12.35
CA ALA A 22 10.15 -5.65 -11.75
C ALA A 22 10.56 -5.79 -10.28
N ALA A 23 11.60 -5.06 -9.87
CA ALA A 23 12.11 -5.13 -8.51
C ALA A 23 11.05 -4.59 -7.56
N SER A 24 10.30 -5.50 -6.91
CA SER A 24 9.40 -5.13 -5.84
C SER A 24 10.24 -4.61 -4.67
N GLN A 25 9.86 -3.45 -4.15
CA GLN A 25 10.41 -2.84 -2.96
C GLN A 25 9.36 -2.92 -1.84
N THR A 26 9.81 -2.78 -0.60
CA THR A 26 8.91 -2.77 0.56
C THR A 26 8.77 -1.34 1.08
N LEU A 27 7.56 -0.79 0.97
CA LEU A 27 7.18 0.41 1.69
C LEU A 27 6.83 0.04 3.13
N THR A 28 7.65 0.50 4.09
CA THR A 28 7.40 0.28 5.52
C THR A 28 6.77 1.52 6.15
N VAL A 29 5.52 1.42 6.58
CA VAL A 29 4.80 2.46 7.30
C VAL A 29 4.86 2.16 8.79
N LYS A 30 5.50 3.05 9.57
CA LYS A 30 5.61 2.96 11.03
C LYS A 30 4.75 4.04 11.67
N ILE A 31 3.76 3.64 12.44
CA ILE A 31 2.84 4.52 13.14
C ILE A 31 3.08 4.37 14.63
N HIS A 32 3.24 5.50 15.31
CA HIS A 32 3.56 5.58 16.73
C HIS A 32 2.48 6.38 17.48
N ASN A 33 2.45 6.23 18.80
CA ASN A 33 1.51 6.91 19.69
C ASN A 33 0.04 6.66 19.35
N ILE A 34 -0.28 5.48 18.82
CA ILE A 34 -1.67 5.06 18.62
C ILE A 34 -2.30 4.85 19.99
N LYS A 35 -3.37 5.60 20.27
CA LYS A 35 -4.17 5.38 21.48
C LYS A 35 -4.91 4.05 21.37
N SER A 36 -4.66 3.12 22.28
CA SER A 36 -5.44 1.88 22.33
C SER A 36 -6.89 2.20 22.69
N SER A 37 -7.82 1.60 21.97
CA SER A 37 -9.26 1.76 22.20
C SER A 37 -9.99 0.43 21.90
N PRO A 38 -11.07 0.08 22.63
CA PRO A 38 -11.90 -1.08 22.32
C PRO A 38 -12.61 -0.96 20.97
N GLN A 39 -12.80 0.28 20.51
CA GLN A 39 -13.48 0.64 19.27
C GLN A 39 -12.53 1.49 18.41
N GLY A 40 -12.74 1.47 17.10
CA GLY A 40 -11.93 2.23 16.16
C GLY A 40 -10.79 1.46 15.52
N VAL A 41 -10.33 1.99 14.40
CA VAL A 41 -9.38 1.35 13.49
C VAL A 41 -8.36 2.37 13.00
N ILE A 42 -7.13 1.90 12.75
CA ILE A 42 -6.18 2.65 11.93
C ILE A 42 -6.38 2.18 10.49
N ARG A 43 -6.74 3.10 9.59
CA ARG A 43 -6.83 2.84 8.16
C ARG A 43 -5.61 3.37 7.44
N ILE A 44 -5.11 2.60 6.48
CA ILE A 44 -4.00 2.99 5.62
C ILE A 44 -4.44 2.76 4.19
N ALA A 45 -4.37 3.79 3.34
CA ALA A 45 -4.65 3.67 1.92
C ALA A 45 -3.45 4.14 1.08
N LEU A 46 -3.18 3.41 0.01
CA LEU A 46 -2.14 3.73 -0.97
C LEU A 46 -2.78 4.20 -2.27
N PHE A 47 -2.29 5.31 -2.82
CA PHE A 47 -2.73 5.89 -4.07
C PHE A 47 -1.60 5.83 -5.10
N GLY A 48 -1.94 5.43 -6.32
CA GLY A 48 -0.96 5.26 -7.39
C GLY A 48 -0.49 6.57 -8.02
N ASP A 49 -1.30 7.62 -7.91
CA ASP A 49 -1.00 8.94 -8.45
C ASP A 49 -1.84 10.02 -7.77
N GLU A 50 -1.53 11.29 -8.08
CA GLU A 50 -2.22 12.46 -7.54
C GLU A 50 -3.71 12.51 -7.95
N LYS A 51 -4.04 12.05 -9.16
CA LYS A 51 -5.42 12.06 -9.66
C LYS A 51 -6.29 11.08 -8.87
N GLY A 52 -5.77 9.89 -8.61
CA GLY A 52 -6.37 8.87 -7.76
C GLY A 52 -6.53 9.36 -6.34
N PHE A 53 -5.50 10.02 -5.78
CA PHE A 53 -5.60 10.65 -4.46
C PHE A 53 -6.72 11.68 -4.37
N ARG A 54 -6.78 12.64 -5.31
CA ARG A 54 -7.83 13.67 -5.36
C ARG A 54 -9.24 13.11 -5.57
N ALA A 55 -9.34 11.97 -6.25
CA ALA A 55 -10.61 11.28 -6.50
C ALA A 55 -10.94 10.22 -5.43
N GLU A 56 -10.13 10.12 -4.36
CA GLU A 56 -10.25 9.10 -3.32
C GLU A 56 -10.25 7.64 -3.86
N LYS A 57 -9.62 7.43 -5.03
CA LYS A 57 -9.47 6.13 -5.67
C LYS A 57 -8.10 5.53 -5.32
N TYR A 58 -8.07 4.77 -4.24
CA TYR A 58 -6.90 4.05 -3.78
C TYR A 58 -6.62 2.80 -4.63
N LEU A 59 -5.35 2.35 -4.64
CA LEU A 59 -4.92 1.07 -5.19
C LEU A 59 -5.32 -0.08 -4.26
N PHE A 60 -5.12 0.12 -2.97
CA PHE A 60 -5.61 -0.77 -1.91
C PHE A 60 -5.72 0.02 -0.59
N ASP A 61 -6.52 -0.51 0.33
CA ASP A 61 -6.64 -0.04 1.70
C ASP A 61 -6.50 -1.21 2.69
N MET A 62 -6.09 -0.89 3.92
CA MET A 62 -6.00 -1.83 5.03
C MET A 62 -6.53 -1.16 6.29
N SER A 63 -7.21 -1.94 7.14
CA SER A 63 -7.72 -1.46 8.43
C SER A 63 -7.22 -2.36 9.57
N PHE A 64 -6.80 -1.74 10.68
CA PHE A 64 -6.25 -2.43 11.84
C PHE A 64 -7.00 -2.03 13.11
N ASP A 65 -7.61 -3.00 13.79
CA ASP A 65 -8.29 -2.76 15.08
C ASP A 65 -7.34 -2.16 16.12
N LYS A 66 -7.70 -1.00 16.68
CA LYS A 66 -6.90 -0.35 17.73
C LYS A 66 -6.81 -1.18 19.01
N SER A 67 -7.77 -2.07 19.23
CA SER A 67 -7.79 -3.03 20.36
C SER A 67 -6.64 -4.05 20.30
N ARG A 68 -6.08 -4.29 19.11
CA ARG A 68 -4.99 -5.26 18.89
C ARG A 68 -3.62 -4.58 18.83
N VAL A 69 -3.56 -3.25 18.81
CA VAL A 69 -2.32 -2.48 18.76
C VAL A 69 -1.61 -2.56 20.11
N LYS A 70 -0.40 -3.12 20.11
CA LYS A 70 0.43 -3.25 21.32
C LYS A 70 1.39 -2.08 21.43
N SER A 71 1.51 -1.52 22.64
CA SER A 71 2.44 -0.42 22.96
C SER A 71 2.26 0.83 22.07
N GLY A 72 1.07 1.05 21.52
CA GLY A 72 0.75 2.19 20.65
C GLY A 72 1.56 2.23 19.34
N LYS A 73 2.04 1.07 18.86
CA LYS A 73 2.86 0.97 17.64
C LYS A 73 2.25 0.01 16.63
N LEU A 74 2.23 0.43 15.38
CA LEU A 74 1.85 -0.39 14.24
C LEU A 74 2.94 -0.27 13.16
N THR A 75 3.38 -1.40 12.63
CA THR A 75 4.30 -1.46 11.49
C THR A 75 3.64 -2.26 10.40
N VAL A 76 3.54 -1.68 9.21
CA VAL A 76 2.94 -2.30 8.04
C VAL A 76 3.96 -2.30 6.91
N ASN A 77 4.15 -3.46 6.30
CA ASN A 77 5.04 -3.65 5.17
C ASN A 77 4.19 -3.90 3.93
N ILE A 78 4.37 -3.06 2.92
CA ILE A 78 3.60 -3.07 1.70
C ILE A 78 4.56 -3.33 0.54
N PRO A 79 4.44 -4.46 -0.18
CA PRO A 79 5.20 -4.65 -1.41
C PRO A 79 4.65 -3.71 -2.49
N VAL A 80 5.52 -2.90 -3.08
CA VAL A 80 5.18 -1.97 -4.16
C VAL A 80 6.26 -2.01 -5.24
N GLU A 81 5.93 -1.60 -6.45
CA GLU A 81 6.93 -1.37 -7.48
C GLU A 81 7.68 -0.04 -7.23
N CYS A 82 8.77 0.19 -7.95
CA CYS A 82 9.44 1.49 -7.92
C CYS A 82 8.52 2.57 -8.49
N GLY A 83 8.24 3.61 -7.72
CA GLY A 83 7.32 4.67 -8.13
C GLY A 83 7.04 5.69 -7.05
N VAL A 84 6.21 6.68 -7.40
CA VAL A 84 5.70 7.71 -6.50
C VAL A 84 4.28 7.35 -6.11
N TYR A 85 4.00 7.34 -4.80
CA TYR A 85 2.70 6.96 -4.26
C TYR A 85 2.23 7.98 -3.23
N GLY A 86 0.91 8.14 -3.13
CA GLY A 86 0.29 8.81 -1.98
C GLY A 86 0.01 7.78 -0.88
N VAL A 87 0.37 8.08 0.36
CA VAL A 87 0.02 7.26 1.52
C VAL A 87 -0.83 8.10 2.46
N THR A 88 -1.96 7.55 2.89
CA THR A 88 -2.78 8.16 3.94
C THR A 88 -2.83 7.23 5.15
N VAL A 89 -2.94 7.84 6.33
CA VAL A 89 -3.23 7.15 7.58
C VAL A 89 -4.38 7.89 8.23
N LEU A 90 -5.45 7.18 8.54
CA LEU A 90 -6.61 7.71 9.25
C LEU A 90 -6.75 6.99 10.58
N ASP A 91 -6.76 7.74 11.67
CA ASP A 91 -7.17 7.27 12.99
C ASP A 91 -8.69 7.45 13.12
N ASP A 92 -9.44 6.37 12.93
CA ASP A 92 -10.90 6.35 12.86
C ASP A 92 -11.46 5.77 14.16
N GLU A 93 -11.84 6.64 15.09
CA GLU A 93 -12.24 6.26 16.46
C GLU A 93 -13.59 5.52 16.52
N ASN A 94 -14.46 5.67 15.52
CA ASN A 94 -15.81 5.09 15.51
C ASN A 94 -16.09 4.19 14.29
N ASN A 95 -15.08 3.93 13.47
CA ASN A 95 -15.14 3.08 12.27
C ASN A 95 -16.07 3.60 11.17
N ASN A 96 -16.24 4.92 11.03
CA ASN A 96 -17.12 5.54 10.03
C ASN A 96 -16.42 5.86 8.69
N GLY A 97 -15.10 5.66 8.61
CA GLY A 97 -14.29 5.91 7.42
C GLY A 97 -13.96 7.38 7.19
N LYS A 98 -14.18 8.26 8.16
CA LYS A 98 -13.99 9.71 8.06
C LYS A 98 -13.09 10.21 9.17
N MET A 99 -12.50 11.37 8.94
CA MET A 99 -11.88 12.13 10.02
C MET A 99 -12.98 12.89 10.74
N ASP A 100 -13.22 12.51 11.99
CA ASP A 100 -14.12 13.24 12.87
C ASP A 100 -13.36 14.37 13.56
N TYR A 101 -13.97 15.54 13.58
CA TYR A 101 -13.40 16.74 14.19
C TYR A 101 -14.23 17.16 15.40
N ASN A 102 -13.55 17.63 16.45
CA ASN A 102 -14.22 18.29 17.56
C ASN A 102 -14.26 19.82 17.33
N MET A 103 -14.83 20.59 18.25
CA MET A 103 -14.96 22.05 18.10
C MET A 103 -13.62 22.79 17.94
N PHE A 104 -12.50 22.17 18.32
CA PHE A 104 -11.15 22.72 18.24
C PHE A 104 -10.30 22.08 17.12
N GLY A 105 -10.90 21.23 16.29
CA GLY A 105 -10.18 20.30 15.40
C GLY A 105 -10.18 18.92 16.01
#